data_AF-A0A380FFM6-F1
#
_entry.id   AF-A0A380FFM6-F1
#
_cell.length_a   1.000
_cell.length_b   1.000
_cell.length_c   1.000
_cell.angle_alpha   90.00
_cell.angle_beta   90.00
_cell.angle_gamma   90.00
#
_symmetry.space_group_name_H-M   'P 1'
#
loop_
_entity.id
_entity.type
_entity.pdbx_description
1 polymer ?
#
loop_
_entity_poly.entity_id
_entity_poly.type
_entity_poly.pdbx_seq_one_letter_code
_entity_poly.pdbx_strand_id
1 'polypeptide(L)'
;MRKEIMEWFVSIVVAVALVLLIMNFVAKPYTVKGDSMDPTLKDGERVVVNLFGYKFGDIKKGNVVVFHATKDSDYVKRVIGTAGDNVEYKKDKLYVNGKKSG
;
A
#
# COMPACT_ATOMS: atom_id res chain seq x y z
N MET A 1 3.11 5.87 44.12
CA MET A 1 3.03 7.19 43.44
C MET A 1 4.20 7.49 42.50
N ARG A 2 5.38 8.03 42.90
CA ARG A 2 6.44 8.41 41.92
C ARG A 2 7.00 7.24 41.08
N LYS A 3 7.19 6.06 41.68
CA LYS A 3 7.67 4.86 40.97
C LYS A 3 6.63 4.32 39.98
N GLU A 4 5.39 4.22 40.40
CA GLU A 4 4.28 3.79 39.54
C GLU A 4 4.12 4.73 38.33
N ILE A 5 4.17 6.05 38.53
CA ILE A 5 4.11 7.02 37.42
C ILE A 5 5.27 6.80 36.43
N MET A 6 6.47 6.47 36.92
CA MET A 6 7.63 6.20 36.07
C MET A 6 7.46 4.91 35.26
N GLU A 7 6.94 3.85 35.86
CA GLU A 7 6.67 2.57 35.18
C GLU A 7 5.63 2.77 34.08
N TRP A 8 4.51 3.44 34.38
CA TRP A 8 3.50 3.79 33.38
C TRP A 8 4.07 4.65 32.25
N PHE A 9 4.90 5.63 32.57
CA PHE A 9 5.55 6.47 31.56
C PHE A 9 6.45 5.65 30.62
N VAL A 10 7.31 4.80 31.18
CA VAL A 10 8.19 3.93 30.37
C VAL A 10 7.36 2.99 29.50
N SER A 11 6.30 2.38 30.04
CA SER A 11 5.40 1.51 29.25
C SER A 11 4.75 2.24 28.09
N ILE A 12 4.25 3.47 28.30
CA ILE A 12 3.64 4.28 27.24
C ILE A 12 4.69 4.62 26.18
N VAL A 13 5.89 5.05 26.58
CA VAL A 13 6.98 5.38 25.64
C VAL A 13 7.35 4.17 24.79
N VAL A 14 7.49 3.00 25.41
CA VAL A 14 7.79 1.75 24.68
C VAL A 14 6.66 1.40 23.72
N ALA A 15 5.40 1.51 24.14
CA ALA A 15 4.25 1.25 23.28
C ALA A 15 4.22 2.19 22.06
N VAL A 16 4.43 3.50 22.26
CA VAL A 16 4.49 4.48 21.18
C VAL A 16 5.66 4.19 20.23
N ALA A 17 6.84 3.88 20.78
CA ALA A 17 8.01 3.54 19.97
C ALA A 17 7.75 2.29 19.10
N LEU A 18 7.11 1.25 19.66
CA LEU A 18 6.72 0.06 18.91
C LEU A 18 5.71 0.38 17.81
N VAL A 19 4.69 1.19 18.09
CA VAL A 19 3.71 1.61 17.07
C VAL A 19 4.38 2.38 15.94
N LEU A 20 5.27 3.32 16.24
CA LEU A 20 6.01 4.08 15.22
C LEU A 20 6.90 3.16 14.38
N LEU A 21 7.54 2.17 14.98
CA LEU A 21 8.34 1.17 14.27
C LEU A 21 7.45 0.35 13.33
N ILE A 22 6.30 -0.13 13.80
CA ILE A 22 5.36 -0.88 12.98
C ILE A 22 4.84 -0.03 11.83
N MET A 23 4.45 1.23 12.09
CA MET A 23 3.90 2.12 11.07
C MET A 23 4.91 2.51 9.98
N ASN A 24 6.19 2.63 10.36
CA ASN A 24 7.24 3.05 9.42
C ASN A 24 7.84 1.88 8.64
N PHE A 25 7.86 0.67 9.20
CA PHE A 25 8.55 -0.49 8.60
C PHE A 25 7.61 -1.63 8.18
N VAL A 26 6.49 -1.82 8.87
CA VAL A 26 5.60 -2.96 8.65
C VAL A 26 4.42 -2.60 7.77
N ALA A 27 3.59 -1.67 8.25
CA ALA A 27 2.25 -1.49 7.76
C ALA A 27 1.80 -0.05 7.95
N LYS A 28 1.36 0.60 6.86
CA LYS A 28 0.88 1.98 6.93
C LYS A 28 -0.60 2.06 6.53
N PRO A 29 -1.47 2.63 7.38
CA PRO A 29 -2.87 2.82 7.02
C PRO A 29 -3.01 3.95 6.00
N TYR A 30 -3.91 3.76 5.03
CA TYR A 30 -4.32 4.73 4.02
C TYR A 30 -5.83 4.79 3.93
N THR A 31 -6.37 5.93 3.53
CA THR A 31 -7.78 6.09 3.17
C THR A 31 -7.85 6.35 1.67
N VAL A 32 -8.61 5.52 0.96
CA VAL A 32 -8.82 5.65 -0.48
C VAL A 32 -9.64 6.90 -0.77
N LYS A 33 -9.22 7.65 -1.79
CA LYS A 33 -9.92 8.84 -2.27
C LYS A 33 -10.23 8.69 -3.77
N GLY A 34 -11.49 8.79 -4.13
CA GLY A 34 -12.02 8.68 -5.50
C GLY A 34 -12.35 7.24 -5.94
N ASP A 35 -13.01 7.14 -7.08
CA ASP A 35 -13.69 5.90 -7.53
C ASP A 35 -12.90 5.08 -8.56
N SER A 36 -11.65 5.46 -8.87
CA SER A 36 -10.90 4.82 -9.95
C SER A 36 -10.57 3.34 -9.71
N MET A 37 -10.69 2.88 -8.46
CA MET A 37 -10.48 1.47 -8.09
C MET A 37 -11.80 0.76 -7.78
N ASP A 38 -12.97 1.40 -7.96
CA ASP A 38 -14.27 0.75 -7.81
C ASP A 38 -14.42 -0.37 -8.87
N PRO A 39 -14.93 -1.56 -8.51
CA PRO A 39 -15.49 -1.95 -7.20
C PRO A 39 -14.47 -2.59 -6.24
N THR A 40 -13.18 -2.64 -6.62
CA THR A 40 -12.15 -3.29 -5.80
C THR A 40 -11.89 -2.52 -4.50
N LEU A 41 -11.81 -1.19 -4.58
CA LEU A 41 -11.63 -0.30 -3.43
C LEU A 41 -12.57 0.89 -3.58
N LYS A 42 -13.36 1.16 -2.54
CA LYS A 42 -14.36 2.24 -2.56
C LYS A 42 -13.79 3.55 -2.00
N ASP A 43 -14.39 4.67 -2.41
CA ASP A 43 -14.07 5.96 -1.80
C ASP A 43 -14.32 5.92 -0.27
N GLY A 44 -13.39 6.46 0.50
CA GLY A 44 -13.41 6.44 1.97
C GLY A 44 -13.00 5.11 2.61
N GLU A 45 -12.73 4.06 1.83
CA GLU A 45 -12.28 2.77 2.36
C GLU A 45 -10.89 2.90 3.00
N ARG A 46 -10.72 2.27 4.19
CA ARG A 46 -9.46 2.25 4.91
C ARG A 46 -8.71 0.97 4.60
N VAL A 47 -7.50 1.10 4.06
CA VAL A 47 -6.63 -0.02 3.70
C VAL A 47 -5.32 0.06 4.47
N VAL A 48 -4.65 -1.08 4.64
CA VAL A 48 -3.34 -1.16 5.26
C VAL A 48 -2.33 -1.65 4.23
N VAL A 49 -1.33 -0.83 3.93
CA VAL A 49 -0.29 -1.12 2.94
C VAL A 49 0.83 -1.89 3.62
N ASN A 50 1.20 -3.04 3.08
CA ASN A 50 2.33 -3.84 3.52
C ASN A 50 3.65 -3.30 2.96
N LEU A 51 4.48 -2.71 3.82
CA LEU A 51 5.79 -2.14 3.46
C LEU A 51 6.89 -3.22 3.33
N PHE A 52 6.78 -4.34 4.07
CA PHE A 52 7.72 -5.47 3.95
C PHE A 52 7.65 -6.11 2.57
N GLY A 53 6.43 -6.30 2.05
CA GLY A 53 6.22 -6.92 0.74
C GLY A 53 6.95 -6.18 -0.38
N TYR A 54 7.05 -4.85 -0.30
CA TYR A 54 7.80 -4.04 -1.24
C TYR A 54 9.32 -4.08 -1.01
N LYS A 55 9.78 -4.03 0.25
CA LYS A 55 11.23 -4.01 0.56
C LYS A 55 11.94 -5.34 0.29
N PHE A 56 11.24 -6.46 0.47
CA PHE A 56 11.84 -7.79 0.42
C PHE A 56 11.20 -8.72 -0.62
N GLY A 57 10.17 -8.26 -1.33
CA GLY A 57 9.46 -9.05 -2.34
C GLY A 57 9.42 -8.34 -3.68
N ASP A 58 9.11 -9.11 -4.72
CA ASP A 58 8.91 -8.58 -6.05
C ASP A 58 7.48 -8.06 -6.24
N ILE A 59 7.35 -6.95 -6.96
CA ILE A 59 6.06 -6.48 -7.46
C ILE A 59 5.59 -7.44 -8.56
N LYS A 60 4.41 -8.02 -8.38
CA LYS A 60 3.81 -8.97 -9.31
C LYS A 60 2.57 -8.38 -9.98
N LYS A 61 2.28 -8.88 -11.19
CA LYS A 61 1.02 -8.56 -11.88
C LYS A 61 -0.17 -8.89 -11.00
N GLY A 62 -1.17 -8.00 -11.02
CA GLY A 62 -2.36 -8.09 -10.19
C GLY A 62 -2.22 -7.48 -8.80
N ASN A 63 -1.02 -7.18 -8.30
CA ASN A 63 -0.86 -6.47 -7.03
C ASN A 63 -1.51 -5.08 -7.09
N VAL A 64 -2.14 -4.67 -5.99
CA VAL A 64 -2.61 -3.29 -5.81
C VAL A 64 -1.56 -2.57 -4.97
N VAL A 65 -1.02 -1.48 -5.51
CA VAL A 65 0.11 -0.77 -4.93
C VAL A 65 -0.24 0.69 -4.69
N VAL A 66 0.35 1.26 -3.64
CA VAL A 66 0.34 2.70 -3.36
C VAL A 66 1.70 3.27 -3.72
N PHE A 67 1.72 4.38 -4.45
CA PHE A 67 2.96 5.05 -4.86
C PHE A 67 2.79 6.57 -4.88
N HIS A 68 3.88 7.30 -4.66
CA HIS A 68 3.91 8.75 -4.83
C HIS A 68 3.79 9.08 -6.32
N ALA A 69 2.64 9.62 -6.72
CA ALA A 69 2.41 10.09 -8.09
C ALA A 69 2.92 11.53 -8.29
N THR A 70 2.82 12.35 -7.24
CA THR A 70 3.40 13.70 -7.18
C THR A 70 4.09 13.90 -5.83
N LYS A 71 4.73 15.06 -5.63
CA LYS A 71 5.37 15.41 -4.35
C LYS A 71 4.39 15.36 -3.17
N ASP A 72 3.12 15.66 -3.43
CA ASP A 72 2.10 15.87 -2.40
C ASP A 72 0.95 14.85 -2.48
N SER A 73 1.04 13.83 -3.35
CA SER A 73 -0.07 12.89 -3.57
C SER A 73 0.35 11.45 -3.81
N ASP A 74 -0.24 10.57 -3.02
CA ASP A 74 -0.16 9.11 -3.10
C ASP A 74 -1.35 8.55 -3.89
N TYR A 75 -1.08 7.69 -4.88
CA TYR A 75 -2.11 7.05 -5.71
C TYR A 75 -2.13 5.54 -5.45
N VAL A 76 -3.32 4.95 -5.54
CA VAL A 76 -3.51 3.49 -5.49
C VAL A 76 -3.95 2.96 -6.84
N LYS A 77 -3.23 1.97 -7.39
CA LYS A 77 -3.53 1.34 -8.69
C LYS A 77 -3.18 -0.15 -8.70
N ARG A 78 -3.73 -0.89 -9.65
CA ARG A 78 -3.36 -2.29 -9.92
C ARG A 78 -2.19 -2.37 -10.91
N VAL A 79 -1.22 -3.21 -10.61
CA VAL A 79 -0.08 -3.53 -11.48
C VAL A 79 -0.56 -4.43 -12.62
N ILE A 80 -0.41 -3.95 -13.85
CA ILE A 80 -0.83 -4.68 -15.07
C ILE A 80 0.32 -5.43 -15.73
N GLY A 81 1.51 -4.82 -15.76
CA GLY A 81 2.73 -5.41 -16.30
C GLY A 81 3.92 -5.05 -15.42
N THR A 82 4.95 -5.88 -15.47
CA THR A 82 6.23 -5.68 -14.80
C THR A 82 7.34 -5.46 -15.83
N ALA A 83 8.57 -5.17 -15.38
CA ALA A 83 9.71 -5.02 -16.29
C ALA A 83 9.83 -6.22 -17.24
N GLY A 84 10.00 -5.94 -18.53
CA GLY A 84 10.06 -6.96 -19.59
C GLY A 84 8.72 -7.33 -20.22
N ASP A 85 7.58 -6.89 -19.66
CA ASP A 85 6.27 -7.11 -20.27
C ASP A 85 5.99 -6.12 -21.40
N ASN A 86 5.41 -6.63 -22.49
CA ASN A 86 4.75 -5.82 -23.50
C ASN A 86 3.26 -5.71 -23.16
N VAL A 87 2.77 -4.48 -23.01
CA VAL A 87 1.37 -4.19 -22.63
C VAL A 87 0.68 -3.46 -23.78
N GLU A 88 -0.44 -4.00 -24.26
CA GLU A 88 -1.26 -3.39 -25.30
C GLU A 88 -2.71 -3.30 -24.86
N TYR A 89 -3.38 -2.20 -25.21
CA TYR A 89 -4.82 -2.03 -25.00
C TYR A 89 -5.49 -1.71 -26.34
N LYS A 90 -6.37 -2.59 -26.81
CA LYS A 90 -7.02 -2.48 -28.13
C LYS A 90 -8.49 -2.86 -28.03
N LYS A 91 -9.39 -1.95 -28.43
CA LYS A 91 -10.86 -2.16 -28.45
C LYS A 91 -11.38 -2.73 -27.11
N ASP A 92 -11.03 -2.05 -26.01
CA ASP A 92 -11.36 -2.42 -24.63
C ASP A 92 -10.89 -3.80 -24.17
N LYS A 93 -9.79 -4.28 -24.76
CA LYS A 93 -9.14 -5.52 -24.35
C LYS A 93 -7.69 -5.24 -24.03
N LEU A 94 -7.32 -5.64 -22.82
CA LEU A 94 -5.94 -5.63 -22.36
C LEU A 94 -5.22 -6.88 -22.84
N TYR A 95 -4.00 -6.73 -23.32
CA TYR A 95 -3.09 -7.80 -23.71
C TYR A 95 -1.76 -7.58 -23.01
N VAL A 96 -1.21 -8.65 -22.43
CA VAL A 96 0.12 -8.67 -21.82
C VAL A 96 0.90 -9.81 -22.48
N ASN A 97 2.00 -9.46 -23.16
CA ASN A 97 2.81 -10.39 -23.96
C ASN A 97 1.98 -11.15 -25.01
N GLY A 98 1.10 -10.42 -25.71
CA GLY A 98 0.20 -10.96 -26.74
C GLY A 98 -0.97 -11.80 -26.20
N LYS A 99 -1.01 -12.10 -24.90
CA LYS A 99 -2.11 -12.86 -24.27
C LYS A 99 -3.14 -11.89 -23.70
N LYS A 100 -4.42 -12.12 -24.00
CA LYS A 100 -5.51 -11.33 -23.43
C LYS A 100 -5.50 -11.46 -21.89
N SER A 101 -5.41 -10.32 -21.20
CA SER A 101 -5.55 -10.23 -19.75
C SER A 101 -7.02 -9.99 -19.41
N GLY A 102 -7.56 -10.78 -18.48
CA GLY A 102 -8.92 -10.66 -17.95
C GLY A 102 -8.93 -9.89 -16.65
#